data_AF-A0A8H6LVG3-F1
#
_entry.id   AF-A0A8H6LVG3-F1
#
_cell.length_a   1.000
_cell.length_b   1.000
_cell.length_c   1.000
_cell.angle_alpha   90.00
_cell.angle_beta   90.00
_cell.angle_gamma   90.00
#
_symmetry.space_group_name_H-M   'P 1'
#
loop_
_entity.id
_entity.type
_entity.pdbx_description
1 polymer ?
#
loop_
_entity_poly.entity_id
_entity_poly.type
_entity_poly.pdbx_seq_one_letter_code
_entity_poly.pdbx_strand_id
1 'polypeptide(L)' 'VFPLIGGRKVEHLKDNIEALSIALIPQQIKYIGSVKPFDIGFPGTMVGNGSEISVWMGSVAVIDKQPPAPPRVRPVAEA' A
#
# COMPACT_ATOMS: atom_id res chain seq x y z
N VAL A 1 -5.40 -4.61 -1.50
CA VAL A 1 -5.15 -3.58 -2.54
C VAL A 1 -5.65 -2.25 -1.98
N PHE A 2 -4.82 -1.21 -1.98
CA PHE A 2 -5.23 0.14 -1.60
C PHE A 2 -5.28 1.01 -2.86
N PRO A 3 -6.43 1.57 -3.23
CA PRO A 3 -6.51 2.47 -4.37
C PRO A 3 -5.81 3.78 -4.02
N LEU A 4 -4.81 4.16 -4.81
CA LEU A 4 -4.24 5.50 -4.78
C LEU A 4 -5.12 6.40 -5.64
N ILE A 5 -5.78 7.37 -5.03
CA ILE A 5 -6.64 8.31 -5.75
C ILE A 5 -5.77 9.46 -6.26
N GLY A 6 -5.60 9.52 -7.58
CA GLY A 6 -4.85 10.59 -8.24
C GLY A 6 -5.26 10.72 -9.70
N GLY A 7 -5.29 11.96 -10.22
CA GLY A 7 -5.67 12.23 -11.58
C GLY A 7 -5.44 13.70 -11.95
N ARG A 8 -5.21 13.99 -13.23
CA ARG A 8 -5.08 15.36 -13.74
C ARG A 8 -6.40 15.96 -14.22
N LYS A 9 -7.47 15.17 -14.17
CA LYS A 9 -8.81 15.52 -14.64
C LYS A 9 -9.86 15.10 -13.61
N VAL A 10 -10.99 15.81 -13.60
CA VAL A 10 -12.07 15.60 -12.63
C VAL A 10 -12.77 14.26 -12.84
N GLU A 11 -12.84 13.77 -14.08
CA GLU A 11 -13.49 12.50 -14.41
C GLU A 11 -12.80 11.33 -13.71
N HIS A 12 -11.46 11.31 -13.71
CA HIS A 12 -10.69 10.26 -13.03
C HIS A 12 -10.96 10.23 -11.52
N LEU A 13 -11.20 11.40 -10.91
CA LEU A 13 -11.55 11.47 -9.49
C LEU A 13 -12.92 10.84 -9.25
N LYS A 14 -13.91 11.11 -10.12
CA LYS A 14 -15.25 10.52 -10.02
C LYS A 14 -15.22 9.00 -10.21
N ASP A 15 -14.50 8.52 -11.21
CA ASP A 15 -14.36 7.08 -11.49
C ASP A 15 -13.65 6.36 -10.34
N ASN A 16 -12.63 6.98 -9.74
CA ASN A 16 -11.94 6.43 -8.56
C ASN A 16 -12.85 6.33 -7.34
N ILE A 17 -13.77 7.27 -7.15
CA ILE A 17 -14.76 7.23 -6.06
C ILE A 17 -15.76 6.11 -6.31
N GLU A 18 -16.26 5.96 -7.53
CA GLU A 18 -17.17 4.86 -7.89
C GLU A 18 -16.52 3.49 -7.68
N ALA A 19 -15.24 3.35 -8.03
CA ALA A 19 -14.48 2.11 -7.85
C ALA A 19 -14.39 1.65 -6.37
N LEU A 20 -14.57 2.56 -5.39
CA LEU A 20 -14.60 2.19 -3.97
C LEU A 20 -15.82 1.32 -3.59
N SER A 21 -16.86 1.30 -4.42
CA SER A 21 -18.04 0.44 -4.22
C SER A 21 -17.80 -1.03 -4.61
N ILE A 22 -16.73 -1.30 -5.36
CA ILE A 22 -16.44 -2.64 -5.88
C ILE A 22 -15.59 -3.41 -4.87
N ALA A 23 -16.06 -4.62 -4.49
CA ALA A 23 -15.32 -5.54 -3.64
C ALA A 23 -14.80 -6.74 -4.45
N LEU A 24 -13.50 -7.02 -4.32
CA LEU A 24 -12.87 -8.18 -4.95
C LEU A 24 -12.87 -9.39 -4.01
N ILE A 25 -13.16 -10.57 -4.55
CA ILE A 25 -13.01 -11.83 -3.80
C ILE A 25 -11.53 -12.23 -3.70
N PRO A 26 -11.12 -13.02 -2.69
CA PRO A 26 -9.72 -13.39 -2.48
C PRO A 26 -9.03 -14.01 -3.70
N GLN A 27 -9.77 -14.80 -4.48
CA GLN A 27 -9.28 -15.44 -5.70
C GLN A 27 -8.93 -14.41 -6.79
N GLN A 28 -9.74 -13.37 -6.96
CA GLN A 28 -9.49 -12.28 -7.89
C GLN A 28 -8.26 -11.46 -7.48
N ILE A 29 -8.10 -11.20 -6.17
CA ILE A 29 -6.93 -10.50 -5.64
C ILE A 29 -5.66 -11.30 -5.94
N LYS A 30 -5.69 -12.62 -5.69
CA LYS A 30 -4.56 -13.51 -5.97
C LYS A 30 -4.22 -13.54 -7.46
N TYR A 31 -5.23 -13.59 -8.33
CA TYR A 31 -5.04 -13.57 -9.78
C TYR A 31 -4.34 -12.27 -10.22
N ILE A 32 -4.87 -11.10 -9.84
CA ILE A 32 -4.30 -9.79 -10.18
C ILE A 32 -2.85 -9.66 -9.68
N GLY A 33 -2.58 -10.11 -8.45
CA GLY A 33 -1.23 -10.07 -7.87
C GLY A 33 -0.24 -11.05 -8.51
N SER A 34 -0.71 -12.04 -9.26
CA SER A 34 0.13 -13.07 -9.88
C SER A 34 0.56 -12.75 -11.32
N VAL A 35 -0.03 -11.74 -11.96
CA VAL A 35 0.23 -11.40 -13.38
C VAL A 35 1.69 -11.01 -13.62
N LYS A 36 2.34 -10.37 -12.64
CA LYS A 36 3.75 -10.01 -12.70
C LYS A 36 4.38 -10.13 -11.32
N PRO A 37 5.64 -10.61 -11.20
CA PRO A 37 6.38 -10.52 -9.95
C PRO A 37 6.39 -9.08 -9.45
N PHE A 38 6.04 -8.88 -8.18
CA PHE A 38 6.10 -7.56 -7.56
C PHE A 38 7.57 -7.12 -7.43
N ASP A 39 7.95 -6.15 -8.24
CA ASP A 39 9.25 -5.49 -8.15
C ASP A 39 9.09 -4.21 -7.31
N ILE A 40 9.73 -4.20 -6.14
CA ILE A 40 9.72 -3.08 -5.21
C ILE A 40 10.37 -1.84 -5.83
N GLY A 41 11.37 -2.03 -6.71
CA GLY A 41 12.06 -0.95 -7.41
C GLY A 41 12.58 0.18 -6.49
N PHE A 42 12.78 1.36 -7.07
CA PHE A 42 13.12 2.56 -6.30
C PHE A 42 11.86 3.16 -5.62
N PRO A 43 11.93 3.66 -4.37
CA PRO A 43 13.11 3.76 -3.50
C PRO A 43 13.40 2.51 -2.66
N GLY A 44 12.59 1.45 -2.73
CA GLY A 44 12.77 0.29 -1.83
C GLY A 44 14.06 -0.49 -2.07
N THR A 45 14.66 -0.46 -3.26
CA THR A 45 16.03 -0.97 -3.50
C THR A 45 17.11 -0.13 -2.80
N MET A 46 16.81 1.14 -2.51
CA MET A 46 17.74 2.08 -1.85
C MET A 46 17.57 2.08 -0.32
N VAL A 47 16.33 2.11 0.18
CA VAL A 47 16.05 2.24 1.62
C VAL A 47 15.58 0.93 2.29
N GLY A 48 15.28 -0.10 1.50
CA GLY A 48 14.74 -1.37 2.00
C GLY A 48 13.21 -1.34 2.20
N ASN A 49 12.70 -2.43 2.79
CA ASN A 49 11.26 -2.65 3.02
C ASN A 49 10.80 -2.24 4.45
N GLY A 50 11.66 -1.58 5.22
CA GLY A 50 11.37 -1.14 6.59
C GLY A 50 11.35 -2.25 7.66
N SER A 51 11.61 -3.51 7.30
CA SER A 51 11.74 -4.61 8.29
C SER A 51 13.02 -4.45 9.13
N GLU A 52 14.08 -3.98 8.48
CA GLU A 52 15.35 -3.66 9.09
C GLU A 52 15.62 -2.16 8.97
N ILE A 53 16.41 -1.64 9.92
CA ILE A 53 16.95 -0.30 9.81
C ILE A 53 17.92 -0.31 8.62
N SER A 54 17.75 0.60 7.67
CA SER A 54 18.67 0.66 6.53
C SER A 54 20.09 0.96 7.02
N VAL A 55 21.09 0.34 6.39
CA VAL A 55 22.51 0.47 6.78
C VAL A 55 22.94 1.94 6.85
N TRP A 56 22.43 2.75 5.93
CA TRP A 56 22.66 4.19 5.89
C TRP A 56 22.05 4.93 7.08
N MET A 57 20.87 4.52 7.53
CA MET A 57 20.18 5.17 8.65
C MET A 57 20.79 4.77 9.99
N GLY A 58 21.25 3.51 10.11
CA GLY A 58 21.91 3.01 11.31
C GLY A 58 23.28 3.64 11.59
N SER A 59 23.95 4.23 10.59
CA SER A 59 25.24 4.90 10.78
C SER A 59 25.14 6.38 11.15
N VAL A 60 23.98 7.01 10.95
CA VAL A 60 23.79 8.47 11.14
C VAL A 60 22.83 8.83 12.27
N ALA A 61 22.03 7.88 12.77
CA ALA A 61 21.03 8.14 13.80
C ALA A 61 20.81 6.93 14.73
N VAL A 62 20.44 7.21 15.98
CA VAL A 62 19.81 6.23 16.87
C VAL A 62 18.33 6.14 16.51
N ILE A 63 17.87 4.94 16.14
CA ILE A 63 16.51 4.72 15.65
C ILE A 63 15.77 3.79 16.61
N ASP A 64 14.63 4.23 17.12
CA ASP A 64 13.73 3.42 17.90
C ASP A 64 12.67 2.76 17.00
N LYS A 65 12.59 1.42 17.00
CA LYS A 65 11.61 0.69 16.19
C LYS A 65 10.27 0.67 16.91
N GLN A 66 9.33 1.44 16.38
CA GLN A 66 7.96 1.42 16.86
C GLN A 66 7.27 0.08 16.51
N PRO A 67 6.43 -0.46 17.39
CA PRO A 67 5.64 -1.65 17.10
C PRO A 67 4.67 -1.38 15.92
N PRO A 68 4.32 -2.41 15.13
CA PRO A 68 3.41 -2.25 14.00
C PRO A 68 2.06 -1.72 14.48
N ALA A 69 1.54 -0.70 13.80
CA ALA A 69 0.23 -0.13 14.11
C ALA A 69 -0.86 -1.23 14.04
N PRO A 70 -1.88 -1.17 14.92
CA PRO A 70 -2.97 -2.14 14.86
C PRO A 70 -3.63 -2.12 13.47
N PRO A 71 -4.09 -3.28 12.96
CA PRO A 71 -4.73 -3.36 11.66
C PRO A 71 -5.94 -2.42 11.63
N ARG A 72 -6.00 -1.57 10.61
CA ARG A 72 -7.06 -0.57 10.47
C ARG A 72 -8.40 -1.31 10.36
N VAL A 73 -9.30 -1.07 11.32
CA VAL A 73 -10.67 -1.60 11.29
C VAL A 73 -11.33 -1.02 10.04
N ARG A 74 -11.78 -1.87 9.12
CA ARG A 74 -12.63 -1.40 8.01
C ARG A 74 -13.88 -0.78 8.64
N PRO A 75 -14.40 0.36 8.16
CA PRO A 75 -15.74 0.77 8.53
C PRO A 75 -16.64 -0.41 8.19
N VAL A 76 -17.24 -1.02 9.22
CA VAL A 76 -18.36 -1.91 9.01
C VAL A 76 -19.41 -1.00 8.40
N ALA A 77 -19.91 -1.31 7.21
CA ALA A 77 -21.13 -0.68 6.73
C ALA A 77 -22.20 -1.05 7.77
N GLU A 78 -22.45 -0.15 8.72
CA GLU A 78 -23.68 -0.17 9.49
C GLU A 78 -24.82 -0.03 8.48
N ALA A 79 -25.81 -0.92 8.66
CA ALA A 79 -26.98 -1.05 7.81
C ALA A 79 -27.88 0.18 7.87
#